data_AF-A0AAV8ZPE2-F1
#
_entry.id   AF-A0AAV8ZPE2-F1
#
_cell.length_a   1.000
_cell.length_b   1.000
_cell.length_c   1.000
_cell.angle_alpha   90.00
_cell.angle_beta   90.00
_cell.angle_gamma   90.00
#
_symmetry.space_group_name_H-M   'P 1'
#
loop_
_entity.id
_entity.type
_entity.pdbx_description
1 polymer ?
#
loop_
_entity_poly.entity_id
_entity_poly.type
_entity_poly.pdbx_seq_one_letter_code
_entity_poly.pdbx_strand_id
1 'polypeptide(L)' 'MLKVKMEDIRGMRVPFLRIGWNRQFLMMKEFGFLYDSSMVAPFSNPPLWPYTLDHKMPHKCTGNFKNSSIFFSPFKE' A
#
# COMPACT_ATOMS: atom_id res chain seq x y z
N MET A 1 18.91 18.01 -14.22
CA MET A 1 18.18 17.87 -12.93
C MET A 1 16.73 17.60 -13.27
N LEU A 2 16.16 16.47 -12.83
CA LEU A 2 14.77 16.12 -13.13
C LEU A 2 13.85 17.11 -12.41
N LYS A 3 12.96 17.77 -13.16
CA LYS A 3 11.94 18.69 -12.64
C LYS A 3 10.60 17.97 -12.69
N VAL A 4 10.31 17.19 -11.65
CA VAL A 4 9.04 16.48 -11.46
C VAL A 4 8.14 17.34 -10.59
N LYS A 5 6.86 17.44 -10.91
CA LYS A 5 5.92 18.16 -10.05
C LYS A 5 5.52 17.26 -8.90
N MET A 6 5.28 17.85 -7.73
CA MET A 6 4.88 17.07 -6.55
C MET A 6 3.55 16.34 -6.77
N GLU A 7 2.66 16.88 -7.60
CA GLU A 7 1.40 16.26 -8.02
C GLU A 7 1.58 14.98 -8.86
N ASP A 8 2.75 14.73 -9.44
CA ASP A 8 3.02 13.51 -10.20
C ASP A 8 3.45 12.34 -9.27
N ILE A 9 3.77 12.64 -8.00
CA ILE A 9 4.20 11.66 -7.00
C ILE A 9 2.97 11.13 -6.25
N ARG A 10 2.39 10.04 -6.77
CA ARG A 10 1.11 9.49 -6.25
C ARG A 10 1.26 8.32 -5.29
N GLY A 11 2.38 7.59 -5.34
CA GLY A 11 2.54 6.32 -4.64
C GLY A 11 3.72 6.29 -3.67
N MET A 12 3.63 5.41 -2.67
CA MET A 12 4.73 5.10 -1.76
C MET A 12 5.00 3.59 -1.72
N ARG A 13 6.25 3.23 -1.45
CA ARG A 13 6.67 1.89 -1.04
C ARG A 13 7.67 1.98 0.11
N VAL A 14 7.41 1.29 1.20
CA VAL A 14 8.32 1.21 2.34
C VAL A 14 9.47 0.26 2.05
N PRO A 15 10.67 0.54 2.57
CA PRO A 15 11.80 -0.36 2.45
C PRO A 15 11.49 -1.70 3.12
N PHE A 16 11.95 -2.78 2.49
CA PHE A 16 11.79 -4.16 2.97
C PHE A 16 10.34 -4.63 3.19
N LEU A 17 9.34 -3.94 2.63
CA LEU A 17 7.91 -4.26 2.82
C LEU A 17 7.50 -4.33 4.30
N ARG A 18 8.18 -3.53 5.14
CA ARG A 18 7.89 -3.41 6.58
C ARG A 18 6.91 -2.26 6.81
N ILE A 19 5.63 -2.61 6.88
CA ILE A 19 4.53 -1.66 7.05
C ILE A 19 4.64 -0.96 8.42
N GLY A 20 4.55 0.37 8.41
CA GLY A 20 4.58 1.23 9.60
C GLY A 20 3.22 1.36 10.31
N TRP A 21 2.33 0.39 10.11
CA TRP A 21 0.96 0.37 10.64
C TRP A 21 0.19 1.67 10.38
N ASN A 22 -0.71 2.05 11.28
CA ASN A 22 -1.58 3.22 11.14
C ASN A 22 -0.80 4.53 10.94
N ARG A 23 0.41 4.66 11.49
CA ARG A 23 1.22 5.88 11.33
C ARG A 23 1.67 6.10 9.89
N GLN A 24 2.01 5.03 9.17
CA GLN A 24 2.34 5.12 7.76
C GLN A 24 1.14 5.63 6.96
N PHE A 25 -0.04 5.06 7.21
CA PHE A 25 -1.26 5.44 6.50
C PHE A 25 -1.76 6.85 6.88
N LEU A 26 -1.58 7.27 8.13
CA LEU A 26 -1.86 8.63 8.59
C LEU A 26 -1.00 9.65 7.83
N MET A 27 0.31 9.42 7.76
CA MET A 27 1.24 10.27 7.01
C MET A 27 0.84 10.32 5.53
N MET A 28 0.54 9.17 4.92
CA MET A 28 0.14 9.14 3.52
C MET A 28 -1.12 9.97 3.25
N LYS A 29 -2.11 9.91 4.15
CA LYS A 29 -3.33 10.71 4.07
C LYS A 29 -3.05 12.22 4.25
N GLU A 30 -2.20 12.60 5.20
CA GLU A 30 -1.85 14.00 5.46
C GLU A 30 -1.08 14.65 4.30
N PHE A 31 -0.21 13.88 3.63
CA PHE A 31 0.59 14.36 2.50
C PHE A 31 -0.09 14.18 1.13
N GLY A 32 -1.29 13.58 1.07
CA GLY A 32 -2.06 13.43 -0.17
C GLY A 32 -1.54 12.34 -1.11
N PHE A 33 -0.93 11.28 -0.58
CA PHE A 33 -0.57 10.10 -1.38
C PHE A 33 -1.82 9.32 -1.77
N LEU A 34 -1.85 8.86 -3.03
CA LEU A 34 -3.00 8.14 -3.60
C LEU A 34 -2.96 6.64 -3.30
N TYR A 35 -1.78 6.01 -3.21
CA TYR A 35 -1.72 4.57 -2.95
C TYR A 35 -0.42 4.12 -2.28
N ASP A 36 -0.51 3.02 -1.54
CA ASP A 36 0.63 2.30 -0.98
C ASP A 36 0.86 0.97 -1.72
N SER A 37 2.11 0.63 -2.00
CA SER A 37 2.52 -0.65 -2.60
C SER A 37 3.42 -1.48 -1.67
N SER A 38 3.26 -1.26 -0.37
CA SER A 38 4.03 -1.94 0.67
C SER A 38 3.31 -3.14 1.26
N MET A 39 1.99 -3.18 1.09
CA MET A 39 1.17 -4.24 1.65
C MET A 39 1.34 -5.54 0.89
N VAL A 40 1.28 -6.65 1.62
CA VAL A 40 1.57 -7.97 1.10
C VAL A 40 0.37 -8.87 1.37
N ALA A 41 -0.24 -9.33 0.29
CA ALA A 41 -1.39 -10.21 0.35
C ALA A 41 -0.95 -11.66 0.15
N PRO A 42 -1.55 -12.63 0.88
CA PRO A 42 -1.31 -14.04 0.61
C PRO A 42 -1.76 -14.39 -0.82
N PHE A 43 -1.03 -15.29 -1.46
CA PHE A 43 -1.42 -15.79 -2.78
C PHE A 43 -2.82 -16.41 -2.70
N SER A 44 -3.73 -15.93 -3.54
CA SER A 44 -5.13 -16.35 -3.59
C SER A 44 -5.58 -16.48 -5.05
N ASN A 45 -6.42 -17.48 -5.30
CA ASN A 45 -7.05 -17.72 -6.60
C ASN A 45 -8.58 -17.67 -6.39
N PRO A 46 -9.29 -16.63 -6.87
CA PRO A 46 -8.82 -15.48 -7.66
C PRO A 46 -7.96 -14.49 -6.85
N PRO A 47 -7.10 -13.70 -7.52
CA PRO A 47 -6.26 -12.71 -6.83
C PRO A 47 -7.10 -11.58 -6.22
N LEU A 48 -6.56 -10.97 -5.17
CA LEU A 48 -7.17 -9.83 -4.50
C LEU A 48 -7.07 -8.56 -5.37
N TRP A 49 -8.20 -7.86 -5.52
CA TRP A 49 -8.26 -6.55 -6.17
C TRP A 49 -7.89 -5.43 -5.20
N PRO A 50 -7.26 -4.33 -5.69
CA PRO A 50 -6.99 -3.13 -4.90
C PRO A 50 -8.21 -2.66 -4.12
N TYR A 51 -8.05 -2.38 -2.83
CA TYR A 51 -9.11 -1.91 -1.96
C TYR A 51 -8.62 -0.76 -1.07
N THR A 52 -9.55 0.09 -0.63
CA THR A 52 -9.26 1.16 0.31
C THR A 52 -9.26 0.66 1.74
N LEU A 53 -8.48 1.33 2.60
CA LEU A 53 -8.38 1.02 4.04
C LEU A 53 -9.50 1.67 4.88
N ASP A 54 -10.61 2.05 4.25
CA ASP A 54 -11.80 2.56 4.95
C ASP A 54 -12.47 1.47 5.79
N HIS A 55 -12.27 0.21 5.39
CA HIS A 55 -12.80 -0.97 6.05
C HIS A 55 -11.67 -1.94 6.42
N LYS A 56 -12.00 -2.92 7.27
CA LYS A 56 -11.06 -3.97 7.66
C LYS A 56 -10.57 -4.73 6.42
N MET A 57 -9.27 -4.98 6.37
CA MET A 57 -8.64 -5.74 5.28
C MET A 57 -9.27 -7.14 5.12
N PRO A 58 -9.58 -7.55 3.87
CA PRO A 58 -10.13 -8.86 3.54
C PRO A 58 -9.09 -10.00 3.55
N HIS A 59 -7.86 -9.74 4.00
CA HIS A 59 -6.83 -10.77 4.17
C HIS A 59 -6.02 -10.56 5.45
N LYS A 60 -5.34 -11.63 5.89
CA LYS A 60 -4.42 -11.56 7.02
C LYS A 60 -3.06 -11.08 6.55
N CYS A 61 -2.52 -10.05 7.21
CA CYS A 61 -1.12 -9.66 7.04
C CYS A 61 -0.22 -10.84 7.42
N THR A 62 0.60 -11.29 6.49
CA THR A 62 1.52 -12.41 6.69
C THR A 62 2.94 -11.89 6.50
N GLY A 63 3.81 -12.08 7.50
CA GLY A 63 5.24 -11.72 7.39
C GLY A 63 6.06 -12.68 6.53
N ASN A 64 5.43 -13.72 5.96
CA ASN A 64 6.09 -14.69 5.10
C ASN A 64 6.06 -14.19 3.65
N PHE A 65 7.18 -13.60 3.22
CA PHE A 65 7.39 -13.12 1.84
C PHE A 65 7.48 -14.24 0.79
N LYS A 66 7.63 -15.50 1.23
CA LYS A 66 7.90 -16.63 0.33
C LYS A 66 6.74 -16.95 -0.61
N ASN A 67 5.49 -16.70 -0.20
CA ASN A 67 4.27 -17.04 -0.96
C ASN A 67 3.23 -15.90 -0.93
N SER A 68 3.69 -14.67 -1.15
CA SER A 68 2.82 -13.50 -1.04
C SER A 68 3.16 -12.46 -2.11
N SER A 69 2.14 -11.72 -2.53
CA SER A 69 2.20 -10.78 -3.65
C SER A 69 2.14 -9.35 -3.14
N ILE A 70 2.89 -8.45 -3.79
CA ILE A 70 2.81 -7.02 -3.52
C ILE A 70 1.42 -6.54 -3.92
N PHE A 71 0.76 -5.85 -3.01
CA PHE A 71 -0.61 -5.41 -3.16
C PHE A 71 -0.68 -3.87 -3.16
N PHE A 72 -1.42 -3.33 -4.12
CA PHE A 72 -1.68 -1.90 -4.23
C PHE A 72 -2.90 -1.53 -3.38
N SER A 73 -2.67 -0.68 -2.39
CA SER A 73 -3.68 -0.20 -1.45
C SER A 73 -4.00 1.26 -1.77
N PRO A 74 -5.02 1.54 -2.61
CA PRO A 74 -5.45 2.89 -2.87
C PRO A 74 -6.01 3.56 -1.61
N PHE A 75 -5.75 4.85 -1.47
CA PHE A 75 -6.50 5.75 -0.60
C PHE A 75 -7.64 6.35 -1.39
N LYS A 76 -8.74 6.62 -0.68
CA LYS A 76 -9.84 7.38 -1.26
C LYS A 76 -9.40 8.83 -1.48
N GLU A 77 -9.67 9.35 -2.66
CA GLU A 77 -9.57 10.79 -2.98
C GLU A 77 -10.47 11.63 -2.07
#